data_AF-A0A416ZS03-F1
#
_entry.id   AF-A0A416ZS03-F1
#
_cell.length_a   1.000
_cell.length_b   1.000
_cell.length_c   1.000
_cell.angle_alpha   90.00
_cell.angle_beta   90.00
_cell.angle_gamma   90.00
#
_symmetry.space_group_name_H-M   'P 1'
#
loop_
_entity.id
_entity.type
_entity.pdbx_description
1 polymer ?
#
loop_
_entity_poly.entity_id
_entity_poly.type
_entity_poly.pdbx_seq_one_letter_code
_entity_poly.pdbx_strand_id
1 'polypeptide(L)'
;MYWKEILDIYERMGVENIIPIAHTRIKPNIKVLLDESGNFVGATLNEQDRFTIPCTIESESRTSGCAPHPIHDNMQYLCNEYNDPKCKEKNESYMKQLGEYIEEVDDELAKSVYKFLEKGLLRECIKDLLRKVNLPEEKVMICFVMVTRETLTRASISDEYERFCLYALQTGDGQDLQWRDYYLKKLDPNGICSITGKADFIPPTYPKAIRNPRDSAKLFVGGAPQKQKEKLNSMPVINPGYVITQKIIHTLQCMNYEGAQWHIKWSGKTKE
;
A
#
# COMPACT_ATOMS: atom_id res chain seq x y z
N MET A 1 -7.87 19.90 -22.58
CA MET A 1 -6.81 19.50 -21.63
C MET A 1 -7.16 18.08 -21.18
N TYR A 2 -6.38 17.09 -21.60
CA TYR A 2 -6.71 15.65 -21.53
C TYR A 2 -6.84 15.08 -20.10
N TRP A 3 -6.49 15.84 -19.04
CA TRP A 3 -6.61 15.34 -17.65
C TRP A 3 -8.06 15.08 -17.25
N LYS A 4 -9.04 15.83 -17.78
CA LYS A 4 -10.46 15.59 -17.50
C LYS A 4 -10.89 14.20 -17.97
N GLU A 5 -10.47 13.82 -19.18
CA GLU A 5 -10.74 12.48 -19.72
C GLU A 5 -10.06 11.38 -18.89
N ILE A 6 -8.84 11.59 -18.41
CA ILE A 6 -8.16 10.65 -17.51
C ILE A 6 -8.92 10.51 -16.18
N LEU A 7 -9.40 11.61 -15.61
CA LEU A 7 -10.22 11.56 -14.39
C LEU A 7 -11.57 10.89 -14.64
N ASP A 8 -12.20 11.13 -15.79
CA ASP A 8 -13.43 10.43 -16.14
C ASP A 8 -13.19 8.91 -16.24
N ILE A 9 -12.03 8.47 -16.72
CA ILE A 9 -11.62 7.05 -16.68
C ILE A 9 -11.43 6.58 -15.23
N TYR A 10 -10.74 7.35 -14.38
CA TYR A 10 -10.58 7.03 -12.95
C TYR A 10 -11.94 6.76 -12.29
N GLU A 11 -12.89 7.68 -12.45
CA GLU A 11 -14.22 7.57 -11.85
C GLU A 11 -15.03 6.40 -12.44
N ARG A 12 -14.87 6.12 -13.74
CA ARG A 12 -15.56 4.99 -14.41
C ARG A 12 -14.99 3.62 -14.08
N MET A 13 -13.70 3.51 -13.83
CA MET A 13 -13.07 2.24 -13.44
C MET A 13 -13.52 1.81 -12.04
N GLY A 14 -13.82 2.78 -11.16
CA GLY A 14 -14.15 2.52 -9.76
C GLY A 14 -12.91 2.10 -8.95
N VAL A 15 -12.94 2.36 -7.63
CA VAL A 15 -11.79 2.15 -6.72
C VAL A 15 -11.31 0.69 -6.68
N GLU A 16 -12.17 -0.29 -6.96
CA GLU A 16 -11.80 -1.71 -6.97
C GLU A 16 -10.86 -2.08 -8.13
N ASN A 17 -10.88 -1.32 -9.23
CA ASN A 17 -10.11 -1.60 -10.44
C ASN A 17 -8.90 -0.67 -10.61
N ILE A 18 -8.69 0.27 -9.69
CA ILE A 18 -7.60 1.25 -9.74
C ILE A 18 -6.89 1.31 -8.40
N ILE A 19 -5.63 1.71 -8.39
CA ILE A 19 -4.92 1.94 -7.13
C ILE A 19 -5.64 3.09 -6.40
N PRO A 20 -6.15 2.89 -5.17
CA PRO A 20 -6.78 3.97 -4.41
C PRO A 20 -5.76 5.08 -4.09
N ILE A 21 -6.23 6.27 -3.76
CA ILE A 21 -5.35 7.32 -3.24
C ILE A 21 -4.71 6.83 -1.93
N ALA A 22 -3.46 7.24 -1.66
CA ALA A 22 -2.70 6.81 -0.49
C ALA A 22 -2.44 5.30 -0.45
N HIS A 23 -2.37 4.69 -1.64
CA HIS A 23 -2.00 3.29 -1.83
C HIS A 23 -0.98 3.16 -2.95
N THR A 24 -0.25 2.05 -2.94
CA THR A 24 0.66 1.68 -4.01
C THR A 24 0.54 0.18 -4.30
N ARG A 25 1.02 -0.25 -5.46
CA ARG A 25 1.08 -1.67 -5.81
C ARG A 25 2.48 -2.22 -5.63
N ILE A 26 2.54 -3.34 -4.94
CA ILE A 26 3.78 -4.07 -4.71
C ILE A 26 3.60 -5.54 -5.08
N LYS A 27 4.72 -6.24 -5.28
CA LYS A 27 4.70 -7.71 -5.35
C LYS A 27 5.17 -8.24 -4.00
N PRO A 28 4.28 -8.77 -3.13
CA PRO A 28 4.72 -9.44 -1.92
C PRO A 28 5.59 -10.64 -2.27
N ASN A 29 6.48 -11.01 -1.35
CA ASN A 29 7.19 -12.28 -1.41
C ASN A 29 6.41 -13.37 -0.69
N ILE A 30 5.86 -13.03 0.47
CA ILE A 30 5.04 -13.93 1.31
C ILE A 30 3.76 -13.19 1.68
N LYS A 31 2.64 -13.90 1.61
CA LYS A 31 1.38 -13.47 2.22
C LYS A 31 1.15 -14.24 3.52
N VAL A 32 0.73 -13.54 4.57
CA VAL A 32 0.46 -14.10 5.90
C VAL A 32 -1.02 -13.93 6.20
N LEU A 33 -1.67 -15.02 6.59
CA LEU A 33 -3.09 -15.06 6.97
C LEU A 33 -3.18 -15.01 8.49
N LEU A 34 -3.93 -14.03 8.99
CA LEU A 34 -4.22 -13.85 10.41
C LEU A 34 -5.72 -14.01 10.69
N ASP A 35 -6.06 -14.34 11.94
CA ASP A 35 -7.42 -14.17 12.44
C ASP A 35 -7.63 -12.76 13.00
N GLU A 36 -8.87 -12.37 13.32
CA GLU A 36 -9.22 -11.06 13.89
C GLU A 36 -8.58 -10.77 15.27
N SER A 37 -7.99 -11.78 15.92
CA SER A 37 -7.28 -11.66 17.19
C SER A 37 -5.75 -11.58 17.03
N GLY A 38 -5.25 -11.52 15.80
CA GLY A 38 -3.82 -11.50 15.51
C GLY A 38 -3.14 -12.85 15.72
N ASN A 39 -3.86 -13.96 15.58
CA ASN A 39 -3.24 -15.28 15.56
C ASN A 39 -2.86 -15.67 14.13
N PHE A 40 -1.71 -16.35 14.02
CA PHE A 40 -1.27 -16.92 12.76
C PHE A 40 -2.17 -18.08 12.34
N VAL A 41 -2.68 -18.02 11.11
CA VAL A 41 -3.50 -19.07 10.48
C VAL A 41 -2.67 -19.84 9.45
N GLY A 42 -1.88 -19.13 8.65
CA GLY A 42 -1.06 -19.73 7.61
C GLY A 42 -0.29 -18.69 6.79
N ALA A 43 0.56 -19.15 5.87
CA ALA A 43 1.28 -18.28 4.97
C ALA A 43 1.59 -19.00 3.65
N THR A 44 1.77 -18.23 2.58
CA THR A 44 2.16 -18.77 1.27
C THR A 44 3.16 -17.86 0.56
N LEU A 45 3.94 -18.43 -0.35
CA LEU A 45 4.72 -17.65 -1.30
C LEU A 45 3.78 -16.99 -2.30
N ASN A 46 4.05 -15.74 -2.65
CA ASN A 46 3.29 -15.07 -3.68
C ASN A 46 3.90 -15.35 -5.06
N GLU A 47 3.16 -16.05 -5.91
CA GLU A 47 3.69 -16.50 -7.20
C GLU A 47 3.57 -15.41 -8.28
N GLN A 48 2.43 -14.71 -8.41
CA GLN A 48 2.23 -13.75 -9.50
C GLN A 48 1.44 -12.48 -9.16
N ASP A 49 0.76 -12.42 -8.02
CA ASP A 49 -0.18 -11.33 -7.77
C ASP A 49 0.53 -10.05 -7.31
N ARG A 50 0.08 -8.93 -7.86
CA ARG A 50 0.35 -7.61 -7.29
C ARG A 50 -0.69 -7.33 -6.22
N PHE A 51 -0.22 -6.79 -5.11
CA PHE A 51 -1.00 -6.50 -3.93
C PHE A 51 -1.04 -4.99 -3.75
N THR A 52 -2.24 -4.44 -3.62
CA THR A 52 -2.42 -3.04 -3.29
C THR A 52 -2.24 -2.88 -1.80
N ILE A 53 -1.34 -1.99 -1.38
CA ILE A 53 -1.09 -1.69 0.04
C ILE A 53 -1.27 -0.21 0.32
N PRO A 54 -1.62 0.17 1.56
CA PRO A 54 -1.52 1.54 2.04
C PRO A 54 -0.12 2.12 1.87
N CYS A 55 -0.02 3.44 1.72
CA CYS A 55 1.25 4.16 1.75
C CYS A 55 1.06 5.61 2.19
N THR A 56 2.12 6.17 2.78
CA THR A 56 2.36 7.62 2.82
C THR A 56 3.16 8.07 1.59
N ILE A 57 3.19 9.38 1.33
CA ILE A 57 4.03 10.00 0.28
C ILE A 57 5.50 9.59 0.44
N GLU A 58 6.01 9.54 1.67
CA GLU A 58 7.39 9.18 1.98
C GLU A 58 7.65 7.69 1.72
N SER A 59 6.73 6.80 2.15
CA SER A 59 6.89 5.36 1.95
C SER A 59 6.81 4.99 0.45
N GLU A 60 5.93 5.63 -0.32
CA GLU A 60 5.80 5.43 -1.77
C GLU A 60 7.04 5.89 -2.54
N SER A 61 7.59 7.04 -2.15
CA SER A 61 8.77 7.64 -2.81
C SER A 61 10.11 7.22 -2.20
N ARG A 62 10.10 6.29 -1.24
CA ARG A 62 11.25 5.82 -0.46
C ARG A 62 12.39 5.36 -1.37
N THR A 63 13.54 6.04 -1.29
CA THR A 63 14.81 5.58 -1.86
C THR A 63 15.80 5.14 -0.77
N SER A 64 15.69 5.73 0.40
CA SER A 64 16.47 5.47 1.61
C SER A 64 15.73 6.06 2.82
N GLY A 65 16.16 5.71 4.04
CA GLY A 65 15.58 6.25 5.29
C GLY A 65 14.51 5.37 5.93
N CYS A 66 13.91 5.90 7.02
CA CYS A 66 12.87 5.25 7.79
C CYS A 66 11.50 5.83 7.41
N ALA A 67 10.76 5.13 6.56
CA ALA A 67 9.42 5.52 6.13
C ALA A 67 8.60 4.23 5.93
N PRO A 68 8.01 3.65 6.99
CA PRO A 68 7.28 2.40 6.89
C PRO A 68 6.04 2.52 6.00
N HIS A 69 5.76 1.46 5.26
CA HIS A 69 4.43 1.24 4.69
C HIS A 69 3.47 0.81 5.81
N PRO A 70 2.26 1.38 5.88
CA PRO A 70 1.27 0.99 6.88
C PRO A 70 0.76 -0.42 6.65
N ILE A 71 0.51 -1.15 7.74
CA ILE A 71 -0.09 -2.51 7.80
C ILE A 71 0.77 -3.62 7.17
N HIS A 72 1.57 -3.31 6.16
CA HIS A 72 2.40 -4.24 5.41
C HIS A 72 3.77 -3.61 5.17
N ASP A 73 4.86 -4.35 5.30
CA ASP A 73 6.18 -3.90 4.81
C ASP A 73 7.13 -5.11 4.68
N ASN A 74 8.40 -4.87 4.42
CA ASN A 74 9.43 -5.88 4.48
C ASN A 74 9.89 -6.17 5.91
N MET A 75 10.51 -7.34 6.10
CA MET A 75 10.89 -7.88 7.40
C MET A 75 11.69 -6.92 8.29
N GLN A 76 12.57 -6.05 7.77
CA GLN A 76 13.30 -5.06 8.59
C GLN A 76 12.38 -4.06 9.33
N TYR A 77 11.14 -3.86 8.90
CA TYR A 77 10.15 -3.05 9.63
C TYR A 77 9.25 -3.93 10.52
N LEU A 78 9.06 -5.20 10.17
CA LEU A 78 8.10 -6.08 10.84
C LEU A 78 8.71 -6.93 11.97
N CYS A 79 10.02 -7.19 11.90
CA CYS A 79 10.72 -8.09 12.82
C CYS A 79 11.62 -7.30 13.77
N ASN A 80 11.43 -7.50 15.07
CA ASN A 80 12.19 -6.86 16.15
C ASN A 80 13.43 -7.68 16.59
N GLU A 81 13.64 -8.88 16.05
CA GLU A 81 14.73 -9.78 16.45
C GLU A 81 16.09 -9.43 15.83
N TYR A 82 16.14 -8.49 14.89
CA TYR A 82 17.39 -8.11 14.25
C TYR A 82 18.30 -7.31 15.19
N ASN A 83 19.58 -7.72 15.25
CA ASN A 83 20.60 -7.01 16.04
C ASN A 83 21.13 -5.73 15.37
N ASP A 84 20.69 -5.41 14.15
CA ASP A 84 21.04 -4.17 13.45
C ASP A 84 20.26 -2.97 14.04
N PRO A 85 20.93 -1.93 14.57
CA PRO A 85 20.28 -0.73 15.08
C PRO A 85 19.32 -0.07 14.09
N LYS A 86 19.62 -0.11 12.78
CA LYS A 86 18.73 0.47 11.75
C LYS A 86 17.44 -0.32 11.59
N CYS A 87 17.50 -1.64 11.75
CA CYS A 87 16.30 -2.48 11.72
C CYS A 87 15.44 -2.24 12.97
N LYS A 88 16.06 -2.02 14.13
CA LYS A 88 15.33 -1.65 15.36
C LYS A 88 14.59 -0.31 15.21
N GLU A 89 15.28 0.73 14.74
CA GLU A 89 14.66 2.04 14.48
C GLU A 89 13.49 1.93 13.49
N LYS A 90 13.65 1.12 12.44
CA LYS A 90 12.59 0.86 11.45
C LYS A 90 11.39 0.16 12.06
N ASN A 91 11.62 -0.88 12.86
CA ASN A 91 10.55 -1.60 13.53
C ASN A 91 9.82 -0.74 14.56
N GLU A 92 10.54 0.03 15.36
CA GLU A 92 9.95 0.99 16.31
C GLU A 92 9.10 2.04 15.58
N SER A 93 9.61 2.59 14.47
CA SER A 93 8.85 3.53 13.64
C SER A 93 7.60 2.90 13.02
N TYR A 94 7.68 1.64 12.59
CA TYR A 94 6.54 0.90 12.04
C TYR A 94 5.47 0.66 13.10
N MET A 95 5.86 0.11 14.27
CA MET A 95 4.92 -0.19 15.36
C MET A 95 4.29 1.08 15.91
N LYS A 96 5.05 2.18 16.02
CA LYS A 96 4.50 3.48 16.41
C LYS A 96 3.46 3.99 15.40
N GLN A 97 3.78 3.97 14.10
CA GLN A 97 2.84 4.40 13.06
C GLN A 97 1.56 3.56 13.08
N LEU A 98 1.68 2.24 13.20
CA LEU A 98 0.53 1.33 13.23
C LEU A 98 -0.30 1.53 14.51
N GLY A 99 0.35 1.77 15.65
CA GLY A 99 -0.30 2.09 16.94
C GLY A 99 -1.13 3.37 16.86
N GLU A 100 -0.53 4.47 16.38
CA GLU A 100 -1.23 5.75 16.19
C GLU A 100 -2.42 5.64 15.22
N TYR A 101 -2.34 4.75 14.22
CA TYR A 101 -3.45 4.50 13.31
C TYR A 101 -4.62 3.78 13.99
N ILE A 102 -4.36 2.68 14.70
CA ILE A 102 -5.42 1.87 15.34
C ILE A 102 -6.05 2.52 16.58
N GLU A 103 -5.43 3.58 17.12
CA GLU A 103 -6.01 4.44 18.16
C GLU A 103 -7.13 5.33 17.61
N GLU A 104 -6.98 5.82 16.36
CA GLU A 104 -7.94 6.73 15.73
C GLU A 104 -8.96 5.99 14.84
N VAL A 105 -8.64 4.77 14.39
CA VAL A 105 -9.42 4.03 13.39
C VAL A 105 -9.68 2.59 13.84
N ASP A 106 -10.93 2.15 13.72
CA ASP A 106 -11.33 0.77 14.01
C ASP A 106 -11.08 -0.15 12.81
N ASP A 107 -9.81 -0.32 12.45
CA ASP A 107 -9.41 -1.22 11.37
C ASP A 107 -9.03 -2.61 11.92
N GLU A 108 -9.84 -3.63 11.61
CA GLU A 108 -9.67 -4.98 12.12
C GLU A 108 -8.36 -5.64 11.63
N LEU A 109 -7.99 -5.43 10.36
CA LEU A 109 -6.76 -5.98 9.78
C LEU A 109 -5.54 -5.34 10.46
N ALA A 110 -5.51 -4.01 10.59
CA ALA A 110 -4.42 -3.29 11.25
C ALA A 110 -4.28 -3.70 12.73
N LYS A 111 -5.40 -3.83 13.45
CA LYS A 111 -5.42 -4.31 14.84
C LYS A 111 -4.91 -5.75 14.96
N SER A 112 -5.30 -6.63 14.03
CA SER A 112 -4.82 -8.00 13.97
C SER A 112 -3.31 -8.06 13.72
N VAL A 113 -2.82 -7.30 12.74
CA VAL A 113 -1.38 -7.18 12.44
C VAL A 113 -0.60 -6.65 13.64
N TYR A 114 -1.06 -5.59 14.28
CA TYR A 114 -0.42 -5.01 15.46
C TYR A 114 -0.27 -6.06 16.58
N LYS A 115 -1.37 -6.71 16.96
CA LYS A 115 -1.38 -7.78 17.98
C LYS A 115 -0.49 -8.97 17.62
N PHE A 116 -0.42 -9.32 16.33
CA PHE A 116 0.42 -10.43 15.87
C PHE A 116 1.91 -10.08 15.99
N LEU A 117 2.30 -8.88 15.57
CA LEU A 117 3.69 -8.44 15.58
C LEU A 117 4.22 -8.21 16.99
N GLU A 118 3.38 -7.75 17.93
CA GLU A 118 3.74 -7.65 19.35
C GLU A 118 4.17 -9.00 19.96
N LYS A 119 3.68 -10.13 19.42
CA LYS A 119 4.07 -11.47 19.89
C LYS A 119 5.51 -11.83 19.49
N GLY A 120 6.10 -11.15 18.50
CA GLY A 120 7.46 -11.43 18.01
C GLY A 120 7.60 -12.79 17.33
N LEU A 121 6.51 -13.36 16.79
CA LEU A 121 6.50 -14.72 16.23
C LEU A 121 6.61 -14.78 14.70
N LEU A 122 6.55 -13.63 14.01
CA LEU A 122 6.50 -13.57 12.55
C LEU A 122 7.60 -14.42 11.92
N ARG A 123 8.87 -14.17 12.29
CA ARG A 123 10.03 -14.85 11.72
C ARG A 123 9.96 -16.36 11.89
N GLU A 124 9.57 -16.83 13.07
CA GLU A 124 9.42 -18.25 13.36
C GLU A 124 8.31 -18.88 12.50
N CYS A 125 7.13 -18.24 12.44
CA CYS A 125 5.97 -18.73 11.69
C CYS A 125 6.23 -18.90 10.19
N ILE A 126 7.11 -18.09 9.60
CA ILE A 126 7.40 -18.12 8.15
C ILE A 126 8.81 -18.60 7.79
N LYS A 127 9.59 -19.15 8.74
CA LYS A 127 11.01 -19.51 8.55
C LYS A 127 11.27 -20.41 7.34
N ASP A 128 10.38 -21.36 7.07
CA ASP A 128 10.53 -22.30 5.95
C ASP A 128 10.19 -21.67 4.60
N LEU A 129 9.35 -20.62 4.58
CA LEU A 129 9.09 -19.81 3.39
C LEU A 129 10.25 -18.85 3.13
N LEU A 130 10.82 -18.24 4.17
CA LEU A 130 11.97 -17.34 4.06
C LEU A 130 13.15 -18.00 3.33
N ARG A 131 13.43 -19.27 3.64
CA ARG A 131 14.49 -20.08 2.98
C ARG A 131 14.28 -20.27 1.47
N LYS A 132 13.04 -20.10 0.99
CA LYS A 132 12.67 -20.26 -0.43
C LYS A 132 12.70 -18.93 -1.19
N VAL A 133 12.82 -17.79 -0.51
CA VAL A 133 12.89 -16.47 -1.14
C VAL A 133 14.35 -16.14 -1.45
N ASN A 134 14.66 -15.86 -2.72
CA ASN A 134 16.00 -15.47 -3.14
C ASN A 134 16.26 -13.96 -2.91
N LEU A 135 16.13 -13.51 -1.67
CA LEU A 135 16.42 -12.16 -1.20
C LEU A 135 17.04 -12.22 0.20
N PRO A 136 17.81 -11.20 0.60
CA PRO A 136 18.13 -11.00 2.01
C PRO A 136 16.84 -10.95 2.84
N GLU A 137 16.82 -11.64 3.99
CA GLU A 137 15.63 -11.84 4.83
C GLU A 137 14.96 -10.51 5.16
N GLU A 138 15.75 -9.50 5.49
CA GLU A 138 15.32 -8.17 5.89
C GLU A 138 14.58 -7.41 4.76
N LYS A 139 14.75 -7.84 3.51
CA LYS A 139 14.12 -7.26 2.32
C LYS A 139 12.90 -8.04 1.84
N VAL A 140 12.59 -9.18 2.45
CA VAL A 140 11.42 -9.99 2.10
C VAL A 140 10.16 -9.20 2.45
N MET A 141 9.36 -8.89 1.43
CA MET A 141 8.10 -8.15 1.54
C MET A 141 6.97 -9.06 2.02
N ILE A 142 6.33 -8.68 3.12
CA ILE A 142 5.22 -9.42 3.73
C ILE A 142 3.93 -8.61 3.58
N CYS A 143 2.90 -9.25 3.04
CA CYS A 143 1.54 -8.70 3.03
C CYS A 143 0.65 -9.54 3.92
N PHE A 144 -0.19 -8.88 4.71
CA PHE A 144 -1.10 -9.52 5.64
C PHE A 144 -2.50 -9.56 5.04
N VAL A 145 -3.21 -10.65 5.30
CA VAL A 145 -4.62 -10.83 4.98
C VAL A 145 -5.29 -11.35 6.25
N MET A 146 -6.56 -11.01 6.45
CA MET A 146 -7.31 -11.44 7.62
C MET A 146 -8.54 -12.28 7.23
N VAL A 147 -8.87 -13.25 8.05
CA VAL A 147 -10.13 -14.01 8.02
C VAL A 147 -10.74 -14.07 9.42
N THR A 148 -12.06 -14.21 9.50
CA THR A 148 -12.71 -14.34 10.82
C THR A 148 -12.66 -15.80 11.31
N ARG A 149 -12.53 -16.00 12.63
CA ARG A 149 -12.64 -17.33 13.25
C ARG A 149 -13.95 -18.03 12.96
N GLU A 150 -15.03 -17.27 12.83
CA GLU A 150 -16.33 -17.81 12.42
C GLU A 150 -16.22 -18.48 11.04
N THR A 151 -15.58 -17.82 10.09
CA THR A 151 -15.38 -18.35 8.73
C THR A 151 -14.46 -19.56 8.74
N LEU A 152 -13.38 -19.52 9.52
CA LEU A 152 -12.49 -20.67 9.73
C LEU A 152 -13.25 -21.88 10.29
N THR A 153 -14.11 -21.66 11.29
CA THR A 153 -14.92 -22.72 11.91
C THR A 153 -15.87 -23.35 10.90
N ARG A 154 -16.53 -22.55 10.06
CA ARG A 154 -17.40 -23.07 8.98
C ARG A 154 -16.61 -23.91 7.98
N ALA A 155 -15.42 -23.46 7.57
CA ALA A 155 -14.55 -24.19 6.65
C ALA A 155 -14.01 -25.49 7.26
N SER A 156 -13.77 -25.53 8.58
CA SER A 156 -13.42 -26.77 9.29
C SER A 156 -14.55 -27.79 9.29
N ILE A 157 -15.80 -27.35 9.47
CA ILE A 157 -16.97 -28.24 9.47
C ILE A 157 -17.21 -28.84 8.08
N SER A 158 -16.91 -28.10 7.01
CA SER A 158 -17.07 -28.57 5.63
C SER A 158 -15.88 -29.38 5.09
N ASP A 159 -14.84 -29.62 5.89
CA ASP A 159 -13.58 -30.26 5.47
C ASP A 159 -12.87 -29.51 4.31
N GLU A 160 -13.08 -28.19 4.23
CA GLU A 160 -12.49 -27.32 3.21
C GLU A 160 -11.46 -26.34 3.79
N TYR A 161 -11.06 -26.51 5.05
CA TYR A 161 -10.23 -25.56 5.80
C TYR A 161 -8.96 -25.13 5.04
N GLU A 162 -8.16 -26.08 4.57
CA GLU A 162 -6.89 -25.78 3.88
C GLU A 162 -7.15 -25.05 2.55
N ARG A 163 -8.15 -25.51 1.80
CA ARG A 163 -8.55 -24.89 0.53
C ARG A 163 -9.06 -23.46 0.73
N PHE A 164 -9.83 -23.23 1.79
CA PHE A 164 -10.33 -21.91 2.15
C PHE A 164 -9.18 -20.96 2.54
N CYS A 165 -8.26 -21.39 3.41
CA CYS A 165 -7.11 -20.60 3.81
C CYS A 165 -6.22 -20.23 2.61
N LEU A 166 -5.98 -21.19 1.70
CA LEU A 166 -5.24 -20.94 0.47
C LEU A 166 -5.96 -19.94 -0.44
N TYR A 167 -7.28 -20.09 -0.60
CA TYR A 167 -8.10 -19.16 -1.37
C TYR A 167 -8.02 -17.74 -0.77
N ALA A 168 -8.20 -17.59 0.55
CA ALA A 168 -8.10 -16.29 1.21
C ALA A 168 -6.72 -15.64 1.02
N LEU A 169 -5.64 -16.41 1.12
CA LEU A 169 -4.29 -15.92 0.81
C LEU A 169 -4.14 -15.49 -0.65
N GLN A 170 -4.71 -16.24 -1.59
CA GLN A 170 -4.61 -15.94 -3.02
C GLN A 170 -5.43 -14.70 -3.39
N THR A 171 -6.69 -14.63 -2.99
CA THR A 171 -7.62 -13.57 -3.41
C THR A 171 -7.64 -12.35 -2.51
N GLY A 172 -7.14 -12.47 -1.29
CA GLY A 172 -7.02 -11.32 -0.38
C GLY A 172 -6.14 -10.24 -0.99
N ASP A 173 -6.58 -9.00 -0.86
CA ASP A 173 -5.80 -7.80 -1.08
C ASP A 173 -5.70 -6.96 0.20
N GLY A 174 -4.85 -5.94 0.18
CA GLY A 174 -4.65 -5.02 1.30
C GLY A 174 -5.24 -3.65 1.00
N GLN A 175 -6.33 -3.59 0.22
CA GLN A 175 -7.01 -2.32 -0.01
C GLN A 175 -7.70 -1.89 1.28
N ASP A 176 -7.07 -0.99 2.02
CA ASP A 176 -7.61 -0.40 3.24
C ASP A 176 -8.07 1.03 2.96
N LEU A 177 -9.35 1.18 2.66
CA LEU A 177 -9.96 2.50 2.44
C LEU A 177 -10.07 3.33 3.73
N GLN A 178 -10.04 2.70 4.91
CA GLN A 178 -10.02 3.42 6.19
C GLN A 178 -8.68 4.14 6.36
N TRP A 179 -7.57 3.52 5.93
CA TRP A 179 -6.27 4.18 5.90
C TRP A 179 -6.28 5.40 4.99
N ARG A 180 -6.86 5.27 3.78
CA ARG A 180 -6.98 6.40 2.85
C ARG A 180 -7.68 7.58 3.53
N ASP A 181 -8.80 7.33 4.17
CA ASP A 181 -9.62 8.37 4.77
C ASP A 181 -8.93 8.99 6.00
N TYR A 182 -8.22 8.19 6.78
CA TYR A 182 -7.36 8.64 7.87
C TYR A 182 -6.21 9.51 7.38
N TYR A 183 -5.44 9.04 6.42
CA TYR A 183 -4.24 9.73 5.93
C TYR A 183 -4.59 11.05 5.26
N LEU A 184 -5.67 11.09 4.45
CA LEU A 184 -6.11 12.31 3.79
C LEU A 184 -6.56 13.40 4.78
N LYS A 185 -7.11 13.04 5.95
CA LYS A 185 -7.44 14.02 7.00
C LYS A 185 -6.22 14.70 7.60
N LYS A 186 -5.03 14.08 7.51
CA LYS A 186 -3.77 14.62 8.03
C LYS A 186 -3.04 15.53 7.03
N LEU A 187 -3.55 15.67 5.81
CA LEU A 187 -2.95 16.46 4.75
C LEU A 187 -3.62 17.83 4.63
N ASP A 188 -3.25 18.76 5.51
CA ASP A 188 -3.77 20.13 5.48
C ASP A 188 -3.35 20.89 4.21
N PRO A 189 -4.26 21.59 3.53
CA PRO A 189 -3.92 22.37 2.34
C PRO A 189 -2.76 23.36 2.61
N ASN A 190 -1.71 23.28 1.80
CA ASN A 190 -0.50 24.08 1.94
C ASN A 190 -0.20 24.94 0.68
N GLY A 191 -1.10 24.92 -0.30
CA GLY A 191 -0.95 25.64 -1.56
C GLY A 191 -2.18 25.57 -2.45
N ILE A 192 -2.02 26.01 -3.69
CA ILE A 192 -3.06 25.92 -4.74
C ILE A 192 -2.65 24.87 -5.75
N CYS A 193 -3.54 23.92 -5.99
CA CYS A 193 -3.38 22.90 -7.01
C CYS A 193 -3.35 23.54 -8.39
N SER A 194 -2.24 23.40 -9.12
CA SER A 194 -2.09 23.97 -10.47
C SER A 194 -2.98 23.34 -11.54
N ILE A 195 -3.59 22.18 -11.25
CA ILE A 195 -4.49 21.47 -12.17
C ILE A 195 -5.94 21.91 -11.95
N THR A 196 -6.39 22.01 -10.68
CA THR A 196 -7.79 22.32 -10.35
C THR A 196 -8.03 23.80 -10.07
N GLY A 197 -6.99 24.56 -9.72
CA GLY A 197 -7.09 25.93 -9.23
C GLY A 197 -7.64 26.07 -7.81
N LYS A 198 -7.81 24.96 -7.07
CA LYS A 198 -8.34 24.94 -5.70
C LYS A 198 -7.23 24.73 -4.66
N ALA A 199 -7.50 25.09 -3.40
CA ALA A 199 -6.61 24.76 -2.29
C ALA A 199 -6.48 23.23 -2.15
N ASP A 200 -5.26 22.73 -1.97
CA ASP A 200 -4.94 21.31 -1.82
C ASP A 200 -3.59 21.15 -1.08
N PHE A 201 -3.28 19.93 -0.67
CA PHE A 201 -1.95 19.57 -0.20
C PHE A 201 -1.02 19.38 -1.41
N ILE A 202 0.07 20.14 -1.45
CA ILE A 202 1.13 20.02 -2.45
C ILE A 202 2.22 19.10 -1.88
N PRO A 203 2.40 17.89 -2.45
CA PRO A 203 3.37 16.95 -1.93
C PRO A 203 4.80 17.34 -2.36
N PRO A 204 5.82 17.01 -1.54
CA PRO A 204 7.22 17.28 -1.86
C PRO A 204 7.72 16.43 -3.03
N THR A 205 7.10 15.26 -3.25
CA THR A 205 7.42 14.29 -4.30
C THR A 205 6.12 13.76 -4.90
N TYR A 206 6.22 13.20 -6.11
CA TYR A 206 5.10 12.54 -6.79
C TYR A 206 5.49 11.10 -7.14
N PRO A 207 4.49 10.22 -7.33
CA PRO A 207 4.73 8.85 -7.74
C PRO A 207 5.55 8.77 -9.04
N LYS A 208 6.31 7.68 -9.15
CA LYS A 208 7.14 7.32 -10.32
C LYS A 208 6.58 6.08 -11.00
N ALA A 209 7.35 5.51 -11.94
CA ALA A 209 7.07 4.22 -12.56
C ALA A 209 5.80 4.21 -13.44
N ILE A 210 5.50 5.31 -14.13
CA ILE A 210 4.24 5.45 -14.89
C ILE A 210 4.17 4.50 -16.10
N ARG A 211 5.32 4.07 -16.64
CA ARG A 211 5.36 3.18 -17.81
C ARG A 211 5.50 1.71 -17.42
N ASN A 212 6.26 1.40 -16.37
CA ASN A 212 6.34 0.06 -15.77
C ASN A 212 7.03 0.12 -14.39
N PRO A 213 6.91 -0.92 -13.54
CA PRO A 213 7.43 -0.88 -12.17
C PRO A 213 8.95 -0.67 -12.04
N ARG A 214 9.72 -0.95 -13.08
CA ARG A 214 11.19 -0.85 -13.07
C ARG A 214 11.69 0.50 -13.57
N ASP A 215 10.81 1.34 -14.09
CA ASP A 215 11.18 2.61 -14.67
C ASP A 215 11.05 3.76 -13.68
N SER A 216 11.76 4.85 -13.95
CA SER A 216 11.76 6.05 -13.08
C SER A 216 11.03 7.23 -13.72
N ALA A 217 10.18 6.97 -14.74
CA ALA A 217 9.40 8.03 -15.36
C ALA A 217 8.43 8.65 -14.36
N LYS A 218 8.30 9.98 -14.44
CA LYS A 218 7.42 10.80 -13.63
C LYS A 218 6.63 11.73 -14.57
N LEU A 219 5.36 11.93 -14.25
CA LEU A 219 4.50 12.90 -14.95
C LEU A 219 4.57 14.27 -14.27
N PHE A 220 4.63 14.25 -12.93
CA PHE A 220 4.78 15.43 -12.11
C PHE A 220 6.13 15.39 -11.40
N VAL A 221 6.75 16.55 -11.24
CA VAL A 221 8.01 16.73 -10.52
C VAL A 221 7.78 17.74 -9.41
N GLY A 222 8.25 17.40 -8.20
CA GLY A 222 8.22 18.31 -7.07
C GLY A 222 9.06 19.55 -7.39
N GLY A 223 8.54 20.73 -7.03
CA GLY A 223 9.37 21.92 -6.94
C GLY A 223 10.33 21.73 -5.78
N ALA A 224 11.65 21.73 -6.02
CA ALA A 224 12.63 21.59 -4.95
C ALA A 224 12.45 22.72 -3.92
N PRO A 225 12.07 22.43 -2.65
CA PRO A 225 12.02 23.47 -1.61
C PRO A 225 13.40 24.11 -1.38
N GLN A 226 14.47 23.38 -1.71
CA GLN A 226 15.87 23.77 -1.46
C GLN A 226 16.49 24.70 -2.53
N LYS A 227 15.81 25.02 -3.63
CA LYS A 227 16.38 25.93 -4.67
C LYS A 227 15.74 27.32 -4.74
N GLN A 228 14.66 27.57 -3.99
CA GLN A 228 14.20 28.93 -3.77
C GLN A 228 14.95 29.50 -2.57
N LYS A 229 16.00 30.28 -2.84
CA LYS A 229 16.81 30.99 -1.82
C LYS A 229 16.01 31.99 -0.99
N GLU A 230 14.78 32.30 -1.40
CA GLU A 230 13.91 33.26 -0.74
C GLU A 230 12.53 32.64 -0.56
N LYS A 231 12.20 32.24 0.68
CA LYS A 231 10.80 32.11 1.09
C LYS A 231 10.23 33.53 1.15
N LEU A 232 9.71 34.02 0.02
CA LEU A 232 8.82 35.18 0.06
C LEU A 232 7.58 34.74 0.84
N ASN A 233 7.41 35.28 2.05
CA ASN A 233 6.38 34.92 3.05
C ASN A 233 4.92 35.10 2.59
N SER A 234 4.66 35.24 1.28
CA SER A 234 3.37 35.67 0.74
C SER A 234 3.00 35.05 -0.61
N MET A 235 3.83 34.20 -1.22
CA MET A 235 3.44 33.48 -2.44
C MET A 235 2.92 32.09 -2.09
N PRO A 236 1.65 31.76 -2.44
CA PRO A 236 1.15 30.41 -2.28
C PRO A 236 1.99 29.46 -3.14
N VAL A 237 2.28 28.27 -2.62
CA VAL A 237 2.90 27.21 -3.42
C VAL A 237 1.90 26.80 -4.49
N ILE A 238 2.26 26.96 -5.77
CA ILE A 238 1.44 26.56 -6.91
C ILE A 238 2.10 25.36 -7.58
N ASN A 239 1.52 24.18 -7.40
CA ASN A 239 1.98 22.91 -7.96
C ASN A 239 0.83 21.91 -8.02
N PRO A 240 0.97 20.77 -8.71
CA PRO A 240 -0.07 19.75 -8.74
C PRO A 240 -0.44 19.23 -7.33
N GLY A 241 -1.74 19.12 -7.04
CA GLY A 241 -2.22 18.67 -5.73
C GLY A 241 -2.13 17.15 -5.55
N TYR A 242 -2.01 16.67 -4.31
CA TYR A 242 -1.80 15.25 -4.02
C TYR A 242 -2.93 14.35 -4.55
N VAL A 243 -4.18 14.70 -4.24
CA VAL A 243 -5.35 13.87 -4.60
C VAL A 243 -5.47 13.71 -6.12
N ILE A 244 -5.43 14.82 -6.86
CA ILE A 244 -5.60 14.78 -8.31
C ILE A 244 -4.42 14.08 -9.02
N THR A 245 -3.20 14.24 -8.51
CA THR A 245 -2.04 13.60 -9.12
C THR A 245 -2.03 12.10 -8.91
N GLN A 246 -2.43 11.62 -7.72
CA GLN A 246 -2.64 10.21 -7.44
C GLN A 246 -3.69 9.62 -8.41
N LYS A 247 -4.85 10.27 -8.56
CA LYS A 247 -5.88 9.82 -9.52
C LYS A 247 -5.34 9.70 -10.95
N ILE A 248 -4.65 10.72 -11.44
CA ILE A 248 -4.08 10.73 -12.79
C ILE A 248 -3.03 9.63 -12.94
N ILE A 249 -2.06 9.54 -12.03
CA ILE A 249 -0.95 8.58 -12.14
C ILE A 249 -1.45 7.15 -12.01
N HIS A 250 -2.31 6.86 -11.04
CA HIS A 250 -2.85 5.51 -10.84
C HIS A 250 -3.66 5.05 -12.05
N THR A 251 -4.39 5.97 -12.71
CA THR A 251 -5.10 5.66 -13.96
C THR A 251 -4.12 5.27 -15.06
N LEU A 252 -3.05 6.03 -15.24
CA LEU A 252 -2.05 5.75 -16.25
C LEU A 252 -1.28 4.44 -15.98
N GLN A 253 -0.96 4.15 -14.72
CA GLN A 253 -0.35 2.88 -14.33
C GLN A 253 -1.29 1.70 -14.63
N CYS A 254 -2.57 1.83 -14.27
CA CYS A 254 -3.66 0.91 -14.65
C CYS A 254 -3.73 0.68 -16.15
N MET A 255 -3.79 1.74 -16.95
CA MET A 255 -3.92 1.61 -18.41
C MET A 255 -2.65 1.04 -19.08
N ASN A 256 -1.46 1.33 -18.56
CA ASN A 256 -0.20 0.95 -19.22
C ASN A 256 0.24 -0.48 -18.93
N TYR A 257 0.18 -0.94 -17.68
CA TYR A 257 0.84 -2.21 -17.30
C TYR A 257 0.24 -2.92 -16.08
N GLU A 258 -0.62 -2.26 -15.30
CA GLU A 258 -1.35 -2.89 -14.19
C GLU A 258 -2.62 -3.59 -14.70
N GLY A 259 -3.27 -3.04 -15.72
CA GLY A 259 -4.46 -3.59 -16.36
C GLY A 259 -4.18 -4.80 -17.26
N ALA A 260 -2.95 -4.98 -17.77
CA ALA A 260 -2.56 -6.15 -18.57
C ALA A 260 -2.63 -7.48 -17.78
N GLN A 261 -2.56 -7.42 -16.45
CA GLN A 261 -2.74 -8.60 -15.58
C GLN A 261 -4.21 -8.82 -15.17
N TRP A 262 -5.04 -7.79 -15.35
CA TRP A 262 -6.50 -7.85 -15.25
C TRP A 262 -7.19 -7.96 -16.64
N HIS A 263 -6.40 -8.08 -17.71
CA HIS A 263 -6.89 -8.17 -19.10
C HIS A 263 -7.58 -9.52 -19.42
N ILE A 264 -7.86 -10.35 -18.42
CA ILE A 264 -8.90 -11.39 -18.52
C ILE A 264 -10.21 -10.76 -18.02
N LYS A 265 -11.03 -10.28 -18.98
CA LYS A 265 -12.43 -9.80 -18.89
C LYS A 265 -12.72 -8.33 -19.22
N TRP A 266 -11.88 -7.67 -20.02
CA TRP A 266 -12.43 -6.67 -20.96
C TRP A 266 -12.63 -7.31 -22.33
N SER A 267 -13.48 -8.34 -22.39
CA SER A 267 -14.20 -8.63 -23.63
C SER A 267 -15.45 -7.79 -23.59
N GLY A 268 -15.40 -6.66 -24.30
CA GLY A 268 -16.59 -5.94 -24.70
C GLY A 268 -17.52 -6.91 -25.44
N LYS A 269 -18.46 -7.51 -24.71
CA LYS A 269 -19.75 -7.85 -25.26
C LYS A 269 -20.48 -6.51 -25.40
N THR A 270 -20.28 -5.84 -26.53
CA THR A 270 -21.40 -5.17 -27.17
C THR A 270 -22.43 -6.26 -27.45
N LYS A 271 -23.43 -6.34 -26.59
CA LYS A 271 -24.71 -6.96 -26.93
C LYS A 271 -25.69 -5.81 -27.15
N GLU A 272 -26.18 -5.81 -28.39
CA GLU A 272 -27.25 -5.00 -29.00
C GLU A 272 -26.94 -3.54 -29.29
#